data_AF-A0A2T2VLZ4-F1
#
_entry.id   AF-A0A2T2VLZ4-F1
#
_cell.length_a   1.000
_cell.length_b   1.000
_cell.length_c   1.000
_cell.angle_alpha   90.00
_cell.angle_beta   90.00
_cell.angle_gamma   90.00
#
_symmetry.space_group_name_H-M   'P 1'
#
loop_
_entity.id
_entity.type
_entity.pdbx_description
1 polymer ?
#
loop_
_entity_poly.entity_id
_entity_poly.type
_entity_poly.pdbx_seq_one_letter_code
_entity_poly.pdbx_strand_id
1 'polypeptide(L)'
;MKKVLFIGALASMILGSCNPNEEMNAEETHDNFEWQVDRFADIKVLRYQIPSWDDLTPKQRIYAYHLNQAGLAGRDIMWDCNYRHNLEIRRALEAMISSDYVNKESADY
;
A
#
# COMPACT_ATOMS: atom_id res chain seq x y z
N MET A 1 27.00 43.53 -3.94
CA MET A 1 26.64 43.07 -2.57
C MET A 1 25.14 43.14 -2.26
N LYS A 2 24.38 44.13 -2.75
CA LYS A 2 22.90 44.17 -2.58
C LYS A 2 22.11 43.06 -3.30
N LYS A 3 22.61 42.49 -4.40
CA LYS A 3 21.94 41.40 -5.14
C LYS A 3 22.08 40.01 -4.50
N VAL A 4 23.08 39.81 -3.64
CA VAL A 4 23.31 38.51 -2.96
C VAL A 4 22.42 38.38 -1.72
N LEU A 5 21.99 39.50 -1.14
CA LEU A 5 21.04 39.55 -0.02
C LEU A 5 19.59 39.21 -0.41
N PHE A 6 19.22 39.27 -1.69
CA PHE A 6 17.86 38.95 -2.15
C PHE A 6 17.63 37.45 -2.44
N ILE A 7 18.69 36.65 -2.56
CA ILE A 7 18.56 35.21 -2.85
C ILE A 7 18.36 34.40 -1.55
N GLY A 8 18.81 34.92 -0.40
CA GLY A 8 18.63 34.26 0.90
C GLY A 8 17.19 34.31 1.46
N ALA A 9 16.37 35.27 1.02
CA ALA A 9 15.01 35.44 1.55
C ALA A 9 13.99 34.46 0.94
N LEU A 10 14.24 33.92 -0.25
CA LEU A 10 13.30 33.04 -0.94
C LEU A 10 13.34 31.59 -0.44
N ALA A 11 14.44 31.18 0.20
CA ALA A 11 14.60 29.82 0.73
C ALA A 11 13.84 29.56 2.05
N SER A 12 13.42 30.62 2.76
CA SER A 12 12.72 30.50 4.05
C SER A 12 11.21 30.26 3.90
N MET A 13 10.65 30.37 2.70
CA MET A 13 9.19 30.30 2.49
C MET A 13 8.66 28.89 2.19
N ILE A 14 9.54 27.90 2.05
CA ILE A 14 9.17 26.51 1.71
C ILE A 14 8.92 25.66 2.99
N LEU A 15 9.32 26.13 4.17
CA LEU A 15 9.22 25.36 5.42
C LEU A 15 7.93 25.66 6.24
N GLY A 16 7.03 26.51 5.75
CA GLY A 16 5.83 26.94 6.48
C GLY A 16 4.54 26.18 6.16
N SER A 17 4.61 25.03 5.47
CA SER A 17 3.40 24.31 5.01
C SER A 17 2.88 23.24 5.98
N CYS A 18 3.47 23.06 7.16
CA CYS A 18 2.87 22.22 8.21
C CYS A 18 1.87 23.07 9.00
N ASN A 19 0.58 22.81 8.78
CA ASN A 19 -0.50 23.35 9.60
C ASN A 19 -0.68 22.42 10.81
N PRO A 20 -0.35 22.82 12.05
CA PRO A 20 -0.34 21.92 13.22
C PRO A 20 -1.74 21.63 13.79
N ASN A 21 -2.81 22.13 13.16
CA ASN A 21 -4.18 22.09 13.70
C ASN A 21 -5.05 20.96 13.13
N GLU A 22 -4.49 19.95 12.47
CA GLU A 22 -5.21 18.72 12.19
C GLU A 22 -5.10 17.80 13.41
N GLU A 23 -6.01 17.97 14.36
CA GLU A 23 -6.26 16.98 15.40
C GLU A 23 -6.75 15.69 14.71
N MET A 24 -5.86 14.72 14.58
CA MET A 24 -6.22 13.33 14.27
C MET A 24 -7.12 12.82 15.40
N ASN A 25 -8.44 12.94 15.22
CA ASN A 25 -9.40 12.16 15.99
C ASN A 25 -9.22 10.69 15.59
N ALA A 26 -8.38 9.99 16.34
CA ALA A 26 -8.29 8.55 16.28
C ALA A 26 -9.29 7.99 17.29
N GLU A 27 -10.55 7.77 16.90
CA GLU A 27 -11.48 7.02 17.74
C GLU A 27 -12.69 6.47 16.94
N GLU A 28 -12.58 5.20 16.53
CA GLU A 28 -13.66 4.22 16.67
C GLU A 28 -13.02 2.93 17.24
N THR A 29 -13.33 2.60 18.49
CA THR A 29 -13.00 1.27 19.04
C THR A 29 -13.93 0.25 18.42
N HIS A 30 -13.46 -0.40 17.35
CA HIS A 30 -14.14 -1.53 16.74
C HIS A 30 -13.83 -2.81 17.53
N ASP A 31 -14.68 -3.15 18.50
CA ASP A 31 -14.50 -4.30 19.38
C ASP A 31 -14.44 -5.67 18.65
N ASN A 32 -14.71 -5.74 17.34
CA ASN A 32 -14.74 -6.97 16.55
C ASN A 32 -13.82 -6.99 15.30
N PHE A 33 -12.87 -6.06 15.16
CA PHE A 33 -11.97 -6.10 13.99
C PHE A 33 -10.85 -7.14 14.18
N GLU A 34 -10.94 -8.25 13.45
CA GLU A 34 -9.85 -9.23 13.42
C GLU A 34 -8.69 -8.71 12.56
N TRP A 35 -7.60 -8.32 13.21
CA TRP A 35 -6.40 -7.78 12.56
C TRP A 35 -5.60 -8.85 11.79
N GLN A 36 -5.59 -10.08 12.31
CA GLN A 36 -4.86 -11.18 11.69
C GLN A 36 -5.78 -11.91 10.71
N VAL A 37 -5.30 -12.10 9.48
CA VAL A 37 -6.01 -12.83 8.42
C VAL A 37 -5.53 -14.28 8.37
N ASP A 38 -4.22 -14.49 8.41
CA ASP A 38 -3.63 -15.81 8.25
C ASP A 38 -2.23 -15.89 8.89
N ARG A 39 -1.74 -17.11 9.09
CA ARG A 39 -0.38 -17.41 9.52
C ARG A 39 0.08 -18.73 8.89
N PHE A 40 1.16 -18.67 8.13
CA PHE A 40 1.80 -19.83 7.53
C PHE A 40 3.32 -19.68 7.63
N ALA A 41 4.02 -20.81 7.78
CA ALA A 41 5.46 -20.81 8.07
C ALA A 41 5.82 -19.82 9.20
N ASP A 42 6.80 -18.96 8.97
CA ASP A 42 7.22 -17.86 9.84
C ASP A 42 6.55 -16.51 9.52
N ILE A 43 5.56 -16.49 8.61
CA ILE A 43 4.87 -15.29 8.13
C ILE A 43 3.49 -15.15 8.79
N LYS A 44 3.13 -13.91 9.14
CA LYS A 44 1.78 -13.52 9.57
C LYS A 44 1.19 -12.49 8.62
N VAL A 45 0.00 -12.75 8.11
CA VAL A 45 -0.76 -11.81 7.26
C VAL A 45 -1.71 -11.00 8.14
N LEU A 46 -1.55 -9.68 8.10
CA LEU A 46 -2.36 -8.72 8.84
C LEU A 46 -3.14 -7.83 7.86
N ARG A 47 -4.27 -7.30 8.32
CA ARG A 47 -5.03 -6.24 7.62
C ARG A 47 -5.18 -5.03 8.51
N TYR A 48 -5.35 -3.86 7.89
CA TYR A 48 -5.51 -2.58 8.58
C TYR A 48 -6.80 -1.89 8.15
N GLN A 49 -7.30 -1.01 9.00
CA GLN A 49 -8.47 -0.17 8.71
C GLN A 49 -8.04 1.15 8.05
N ILE A 50 -8.95 1.74 7.27
CA ILE A 50 -8.81 3.08 6.70
C ILE A 50 -9.89 3.96 7.34
N PRO A 51 -9.66 4.47 8.58
CA PRO A 51 -10.73 5.04 9.42
C PRO A 51 -11.42 6.26 8.82
N SER A 52 -10.74 7.07 8.01
CA SER A 52 -11.30 8.28 7.39
C SER A 52 -11.62 8.12 5.90
N TRP A 53 -11.85 6.89 5.43
CA TRP A 53 -12.19 6.66 4.02
C TRP A 53 -13.52 7.30 3.63
N ASP A 54 -14.50 7.24 4.53
CA ASP A 54 -15.86 7.74 4.28
C ASP A 54 -15.96 9.27 4.32
N ASP A 55 -15.00 9.93 4.99
CA ASP A 55 -14.87 11.39 5.04
C ASP A 55 -14.43 11.99 3.70
N LEU A 56 -13.89 11.17 2.79
CA LEU A 56 -13.41 11.64 1.50
C LEU A 56 -14.56 12.04 0.58
N THR A 57 -14.43 13.21 -0.05
CA THR A 57 -15.33 13.62 -1.13
C THR A 57 -15.27 12.63 -2.30
N PRO A 58 -16.31 12.55 -3.14
CA PRO A 58 -16.30 11.67 -4.31
C PRO A 58 -15.07 11.86 -5.23
N LYS A 59 -14.62 13.11 -5.42
CA LYS A 59 -13.42 13.41 -6.22
C LYS A 59 -12.14 12.90 -5.56
N GLN A 60 -12.00 13.02 -4.24
CA GLN A 60 -10.84 12.51 -3.51
C GLN A 60 -10.80 10.98 -3.53
N ARG A 61 -11.96 10.30 -3.42
CA ARG A 61 -12.01 8.83 -3.54
C ARG A 61 -11.58 8.35 -4.92
N ILE A 62 -12.05 9.01 -5.99
CA ILE A 62 -11.60 8.70 -7.36
C ILE A 62 -10.09 8.92 -7.50
N TYR A 63 -9.58 10.02 -6.95
CA TYR A 63 -8.15 10.31 -6.97
C TYR A 63 -7.32 9.24 -6.24
N ALA A 64 -7.70 8.90 -5.00
CA ALA A 64 -7.05 7.86 -4.21
C ALA A 64 -7.13 6.49 -4.89
N TYR A 65 -8.28 6.17 -5.51
CA TYR A 65 -8.45 4.95 -6.29
C TYR A 65 -7.43 4.86 -7.43
N HIS A 66 -7.28 5.92 -8.25
CA HIS A 66 -6.33 5.90 -9.36
C HIS A 66 -4.86 5.83 -8.90
N LEU A 67 -4.51 6.48 -7.79
CA LEU A 67 -3.18 6.34 -7.18
C LEU A 67 -2.92 4.90 -6.72
N ASN A 68 -3.90 4.27 -6.09
CA ASN A 68 -3.81 2.88 -5.68
C ASN A 68 -3.64 1.94 -6.88
N GLN A 69 -4.43 2.13 -7.94
CA GLN A 69 -4.29 1.36 -9.17
C GLN A 69 -2.89 1.51 -9.80
N ALA A 70 -2.34 2.73 -9.81
CA ALA A 70 -0.99 2.97 -10.30
C ALA A 70 0.08 2.25 -9.45
N GLY A 71 -0.08 2.23 -8.12
CA GLY A 71 0.80 1.48 -7.22
C GLY A 71 0.72 -0.03 -7.43
N LEU A 72 -0.50 -0.58 -7.57
CA LEU A 72 -0.72 -2.01 -7.79
C LEU A 72 -0.17 -2.49 -9.14
N ALA A 73 -0.22 -1.65 -10.18
CA ALA A 73 0.33 -1.97 -11.50
C ALA A 73 1.85 -2.24 -11.47
N GLY A 74 2.58 -1.71 -10.48
CA GLY A 74 4.03 -1.92 -10.32
C GLY A 74 4.42 -3.27 -9.73
N ARG A 75 3.47 -4.11 -9.30
CA ARG A 75 3.75 -5.37 -8.60
C ARG A 75 4.67 -6.30 -9.39
N ASP A 76 4.35 -6.55 -10.66
CA ASP A 76 5.10 -7.50 -11.48
C ASP A 76 6.51 -7.00 -11.82
N ILE A 77 6.73 -5.67 -11.85
CA ILE A 77 8.05 -5.06 -12.01
C ILE A 77 8.95 -5.45 -10.82
N MET A 78 8.44 -5.34 -9.60
CA MET A 78 9.20 -5.72 -8.40
C MET A 78 9.60 -7.20 -8.42
N TRP A 79 8.69 -8.08 -8.84
CA TRP A 79 9.01 -9.52 -8.98
C TRP A 79 10.14 -9.76 -9.98
N ASP A 80 10.09 -9.09 -11.14
CA ASP A 80 11.08 -9.22 -12.20
C ASP A 80 12.46 -8.68 -11.77
N CYS A 81 12.47 -7.54 -11.06
CA CYS A 81 13.69 -6.95 -10.50
C CYS A 81 14.39 -7.87 -9.48
N ASN A 82 13.62 -8.61 -8.68
CA ASN A 82 14.17 -9.44 -7.62
C ASN A 82 14.85 -10.71 -8.16
N TYR A 83 14.33 -11.31 -9.23
CA TYR A 83 14.93 -12.48 -9.87
C TYR A 83 14.33 -12.78 -11.25
N ARG A 84 15.20 -13.12 -12.22
CA ARG A 84 14.87 -13.36 -13.64
C ARG A 84 13.81 -14.41 -13.95
N HIS A 85 13.54 -15.36 -13.05
CA HIS A 85 12.53 -16.41 -13.26
C HIS A 85 11.31 -16.28 -12.34
N ASN A 86 11.23 -15.21 -11.54
CA ASN A 86 10.17 -15.04 -10.56
C ASN A 86 8.77 -15.02 -11.19
N LEU A 87 8.59 -14.29 -12.30
CA LEU A 87 7.29 -14.21 -12.96
C LEU A 87 6.88 -15.56 -13.56
N GLU A 88 7.82 -16.33 -14.09
CA GLU A 88 7.57 -17.68 -14.64
C GLU A 88 7.14 -18.65 -13.54
N ILE A 89 7.91 -18.70 -12.44
CA ILE A 89 7.61 -19.55 -11.28
C ILE A 89 6.27 -19.17 -10.67
N ARG A 90 6.02 -17.87 -10.42
CA ARG A 90 4.76 -17.39 -9.84
C ARG A 90 3.56 -17.79 -10.71
N ARG A 91 3.63 -17.56 -12.03
CA ARG A 91 2.54 -17.91 -12.95
C ARG A 91 2.27 -19.42 -12.98
N ALA A 92 3.32 -20.24 -12.93
CA ALA A 92 3.18 -21.69 -12.89
C ALA A 92 2.47 -22.15 -11.61
N LEU A 93 2.89 -21.64 -10.44
CA LEU A 93 2.28 -21.96 -9.16
C LEU A 93 0.83 -21.44 -9.07
N GLU A 94 0.55 -20.22 -9.51
CA GLU A 94 -0.79 -19.65 -9.57
C GLU A 94 -1.73 -20.48 -10.45
N ALA A 95 -1.24 -20.98 -11.60
CA ALA A 95 -1.99 -21.85 -12.47
C ALA A 95 -2.29 -23.21 -11.81
N MET A 96 -1.34 -23.79 -11.07
CA MET A 96 -1.56 -25.02 -10.32
C MET A 96 -2.58 -24.83 -9.19
N ILE A 97 -2.48 -23.75 -8.42
CA ILE A 97 -3.40 -23.43 -7.31
C ILE A 97 -4.83 -23.19 -7.84
N SER A 98 -4.96 -22.53 -8.99
CA SER A 98 -6.26 -22.23 -9.60
C SER A 98 -6.88 -23.41 -10.36
N SER A 99 -6.14 -24.51 -10.52
CA SER A 99 -6.59 -25.69 -11.26
C SER A 99 -7.44 -26.62 -10.39
N ASP A 100 -8.52 -27.14 -10.96
CA ASP A 100 -9.38 -28.15 -10.34
C ASP A 100 -8.83 -29.58 -10.50
N TYR A 101 -7.79 -29.75 -11.32
CA TYR A 101 -7.16 -31.05 -11.58
C TYR A 101 -6.08 -31.41 -10.54
N VAL A 102 -5.73 -30.48 -9.65
CA VAL A 102 -4.72 -30.69 -8.61
C VAL A 102 -5.42 -31.13 -7.32
N ASN A 103 -4.97 -32.24 -6.73
CA ASN A 103 -5.48 -32.70 -5.44
C ASN A 103 -4.91 -31.84 -4.30
N LYS A 104 -5.72 -30.90 -3.80
CA LYS A 104 -5.33 -29.94 -2.77
C LYS A 104 -5.28 -30.52 -1.34
N GLU A 105 -5.77 -31.74 -1.16
CA GLU A 105 -5.76 -32.44 0.14
C GLU A 105 -4.53 -33.35 0.31
N SER A 106 -3.70 -33.48 -0.73
CA SER A 106 -2.48 -34.29 -0.65
C SER A 106 -1.40 -33.59 0.17
N ALA A 107 -0.54 -34.34 0.86
CA ALA A 107 0.55 -33.77 1.65
C ALA A 107 1.65 -33.08 0.81
N ASP A 108 1.69 -33.37 -0.49
CA ASP A 108 2.64 -32.77 -1.44
C ASP A 108 2.13 -31.41 -1.98
N TYR A 109 0.87 -31.06 -1.71
CA TYR A 109 0.28 -29.75 -2.01
C TYR A 109 0.54 -28.79 -0.84
#